data_AF-A0A2M9ZCE0-F1
#
_entry.id   AF-A0A2M9ZCE0-F1
#
_cell.length_a   1.000
_cell.length_b   1.000
_cell.length_c   1.000
_cell.angle_alpha   90.00
_cell.angle_beta   90.00
_cell.angle_gamma   90.00
#
_symmetry.space_group_name_H-M   'P 1'
#
loop_
_entity.id
_entity.type
_entity.pdbx_description
1 polymer ?
#
loop_
_entity_poly.entity_id
_entity_poly.type
_entity_poly.pdbx_seq_one_letter_code
_entity_poly.pdbx_strand_id
1 'polypeptide(L)'
;MASPYPKSRKRPSRKRSIPPEEANAEVLLLASVLPKWKVSKKEKDYFCEALKKARKEAGLTQADVAQKLKRSPSHVSKIELGLRRLFMDEFLILYRLYEKPTIYFYASFIRSDLVEQIDQAQAKSAKQF
;
A
#
# COMPACT_ATOMS: atom_id res chain seq x y z
N MET A 1 38.02 -18.94 24.86
CA MET A 1 38.29 -18.35 23.54
C MET A 1 37.45 -17.09 23.40
N ALA A 2 38.06 -15.91 23.25
CA ALA A 2 37.36 -14.63 23.22
C ALA A 2 36.92 -14.28 21.78
N SER A 3 35.68 -13.78 21.64
CA SER A 3 35.07 -13.42 20.34
C SER A 3 35.88 -12.34 19.60
N PRO A 4 36.14 -12.47 18.29
CA PRO A 4 37.02 -11.57 17.52
C PRO A 4 36.34 -10.27 17.06
N TYR A 5 35.10 -9.99 17.46
CA TYR A 5 34.38 -8.81 16.99
C TYR A 5 34.65 -7.59 17.89
N PRO A 6 35.16 -6.47 17.34
CA PRO A 6 35.38 -5.26 18.11
C PRO A 6 34.03 -4.68 18.56
N LYS A 7 33.93 -4.35 19.86
CA LYS A 7 32.75 -3.69 20.43
C LYS A 7 32.43 -2.43 19.62
N SER A 8 31.24 -2.39 19.03
CA SER A 8 30.76 -1.26 18.22
C SER A 8 30.85 0.03 19.04
N ARG A 9 31.77 0.94 18.69
CA ARG A 9 31.75 2.31 19.20
C ARG A 9 30.43 2.93 18.77
N LYS A 10 29.57 3.30 19.72
CA LYS A 10 28.35 4.07 19.45
C LYS A 10 28.79 5.34 18.70
N ARG A 11 28.42 5.47 17.42
CA ARG A 11 28.59 6.71 16.68
C ARG A 11 27.82 7.80 17.44
N PRO A 12 28.43 8.95 17.78
CA PRO A 12 27.67 10.04 18.36
C PRO A 12 26.57 10.39 17.36
N SER A 13 25.33 10.46 17.84
CA SER A 13 24.21 10.96 17.05
C SER A 13 24.51 12.42 16.75
N ARG A 14 25.06 12.68 15.55
CA ARG A 14 24.95 14.01 14.94
C ARG A 14 23.46 14.25 14.78
N LYS A 15 22.82 14.85 15.78
CA LYS A 15 21.59 15.61 15.57
C LYS A 15 21.98 16.64 14.52
N ARG A 16 21.64 16.40 13.25
CA ARG A 16 21.58 17.49 12.28
C ARG A 16 20.46 18.38 12.80
N SER A 17 20.82 19.36 13.62
CA SER A 17 19.98 20.51 13.88
C SER A 17 19.90 21.26 12.55
N ILE A 18 18.91 20.90 11.73
CA ILE A 18 18.49 21.76 10.63
C ILE A 18 17.92 23.01 11.34
N PRO A 19 18.44 24.22 11.09
CA PRO A 19 17.87 25.43 11.67
C PRO A 19 16.43 25.57 11.14
N PRO A 20 15.45 25.92 11.99
CA PRO A 20 14.10 26.21 11.54
C PRO A 20 14.08 27.65 11.02
N GLU A 21 14.66 27.89 9.85
CA GLU A 21 14.64 29.21 9.25
C GLU A 21 14.10 29.09 7.82
N GLU A 22 12.89 29.61 7.66
CA GLU A 22 12.24 29.91 6.38
C GLU A 22 11.99 28.69 5.47
N ALA A 23 10.99 27.89 5.84
CA ALA A 23 10.11 27.36 4.80
C ALA A 23 9.49 28.58 4.10
N ASN A 24 10.17 29.04 3.05
CA ASN A 24 9.81 30.21 2.25
C ASN A 24 8.30 30.18 1.97
N ALA A 25 7.56 31.26 2.25
CA ALA A 25 6.09 31.25 2.18
C ALA A 25 5.57 30.75 0.82
N GLU A 26 6.35 30.94 -0.24
CA GLU A 26 6.15 30.39 -1.57
C GLU A 26 6.13 28.85 -1.61
N VAL A 27 6.98 28.17 -0.86
CA VAL A 27 7.01 26.69 -0.77
C VAL A 27 5.75 26.17 -0.08
N LEU A 28 5.27 26.86 0.96
CA LEU A 28 4.02 26.51 1.63
C LEU A 28 2.81 26.78 0.73
N LEU A 29 2.81 27.89 -0.01
CA LEU A 29 1.78 28.23 -0.99
C LEU A 29 1.75 27.21 -2.13
N LEU A 30 2.90 26.88 -2.72
CA LEU A 30 3.01 25.85 -3.75
C LEU A 30 2.54 24.49 -3.23
N ALA A 31 2.96 24.09 -2.02
CA ALA A 31 2.52 22.84 -1.39
C ALA A 31 1.00 22.80 -1.14
N SER A 32 0.35 23.94 -0.94
CA SER A 32 -1.10 24.03 -0.76
C SER A 32 -1.89 23.84 -2.06
N VAL A 33 -1.29 24.18 -3.20
CA VAL A 33 -1.90 24.06 -4.54
C VAL A 33 -1.65 22.68 -5.15
N LEU A 34 -0.66 21.93 -4.64
CA LEU A 34 -0.41 20.57 -5.11
C LEU A 34 -1.61 19.64 -4.82
N PRO A 35 -1.99 18.78 -5.78
CA PRO A 35 -3.05 17.80 -5.56
C PRO A 35 -2.67 16.91 -4.38
N LYS A 36 -3.56 16.86 -3.38
CA LYS A 36 -3.41 15.92 -2.27
C LYS A 36 -3.76 14.53 -2.81
N TRP A 37 -2.75 13.77 -3.21
CA TRP A 37 -2.89 12.38 -3.62
C TRP A 37 -3.28 11.52 -2.42
N LYS A 38 -4.58 11.45 -2.15
CA LYS A 38 -5.15 10.67 -1.06
C LYS A 38 -5.75 9.40 -1.65
N VAL A 39 -5.16 8.26 -1.31
CA VAL A 39 -5.73 6.95 -1.61
C VAL A 39 -6.97 6.74 -0.76
N SER A 40 -8.09 6.46 -1.41
CA SER A 40 -9.38 6.20 -0.78
C SER A 40 -9.37 4.82 -0.12
N LYS A 41 -10.23 4.66 0.90
CA LYS A 41 -10.40 3.34 1.54
C LYS A 41 -10.96 2.33 0.54
N LYS A 42 -11.88 2.75 -0.33
CA LYS A 42 -12.50 1.89 -1.36
C LYS A 42 -11.45 1.36 -2.34
N GLU A 43 -10.57 2.22 -2.85
CA GLU A 43 -9.48 1.83 -3.75
C GLU A 43 -8.59 0.74 -3.13
N LYS A 44 -8.24 0.93 -1.85
CA LYS A 44 -7.44 -0.03 -1.10
C LYS A 44 -8.17 -1.35 -0.90
N ASP A 45 -9.45 -1.30 -0.54
CA ASP A 45 -10.27 -2.48 -0.31
C ASP A 45 -10.40 -3.31 -1.61
N TYR A 46 -10.70 -2.67 -2.74
CA TYR A 46 -10.76 -3.35 -4.05
C TYR A 46 -9.45 -4.00 -4.45
N PHE A 47 -8.32 -3.34 -4.20
CA PHE A 47 -7.00 -3.92 -4.48
C PHE A 47 -6.72 -5.16 -3.61
N CYS A 48 -7.06 -5.11 -2.32
CA CYS A 48 -6.89 -6.23 -1.40
C CYS A 48 -7.82 -7.41 -1.76
N GLU A 49 -9.04 -7.12 -2.19
CA GLU A 49 -9.96 -8.13 -2.74
C GLU A 49 -9.41 -8.78 -4.01
N ALA A 50 -8.81 -8.00 -4.92
CA ALA A 50 -8.19 -8.51 -6.12
C ALA A 50 -7.05 -9.50 -5.80
N LEU A 51 -6.21 -9.19 -4.79
CA LEU A 51 -5.18 -10.11 -4.28
C LEU A 51 -5.77 -11.41 -3.76
N LYS A 52 -6.80 -11.32 -2.91
CA LYS A 52 -7.48 -12.48 -2.32
C LYS A 52 -8.13 -13.34 -3.40
N LYS A 53 -8.75 -12.72 -4.40
CA LYS A 53 -9.36 -13.41 -5.54
C LYS A 53 -8.31 -14.12 -6.39
N ALA A 54 -7.24 -13.42 -6.78
CA ALA A 54 -6.14 -13.98 -7.55
C ALA A 54 -5.50 -15.20 -6.85
N ARG A 55 -5.30 -15.13 -5.52
CA ARG A 55 -4.81 -16.27 -4.74
C ARG A 55 -5.73 -17.49 -4.85
N LYS A 56 -7.04 -17.28 -4.67
CA LYS A 56 -8.03 -18.36 -4.73
C LYS A 56 -8.10 -18.99 -6.13
N GLU A 57 -8.03 -18.18 -7.18
CA GLU A 57 -8.00 -18.65 -8.56
C GLU A 57 -6.73 -19.45 -8.87
N ALA A 58 -5.60 -19.09 -8.26
CA ALA A 58 -4.37 -19.87 -8.32
C ALA A 58 -4.42 -21.16 -7.46
N GLY A 59 -5.52 -21.43 -6.75
CA GLY A 59 -5.68 -22.62 -5.91
C GLY A 59 -4.82 -22.62 -4.64
N LEU A 60 -4.29 -21.47 -4.22
CA LEU A 60 -3.35 -21.38 -3.10
C LEU A 60 -4.04 -21.05 -1.78
N THR A 61 -3.60 -21.69 -0.70
CA THR A 61 -3.98 -21.28 0.66
C THR A 61 -3.15 -20.07 1.11
N GLN A 62 -3.59 -19.38 2.17
CA GLN A 62 -2.79 -18.31 2.78
C GLN A 62 -1.46 -18.84 3.35
N ALA A 63 -1.41 -20.11 3.76
CA ALA A 63 -0.19 -20.74 4.27
C ALA A 63 0.83 -20.96 3.14
N ASP A 64 0.39 -21.42 1.97
CA ASP A 64 1.27 -21.63 0.81
C ASP A 64 1.93 -20.33 0.38
N VAL A 65 1.14 -19.26 0.29
CA VAL A 65 1.65 -17.93 -0.03
C VAL A 65 2.61 -17.42 1.03
N ALA A 66 2.28 -17.61 2.31
CA ALA A 66 3.13 -17.18 3.41
C ALA A 66 4.50 -17.89 3.38
N GLN A 67 4.53 -19.18 3.02
CA GLN A 67 5.77 -19.93 2.84
C GLN A 67 6.64 -19.32 1.73
N LYS A 68 6.05 -18.95 0.59
CA LYS A 68 6.76 -18.29 -0.52
C LYS A 68 7.30 -16.91 -0.13
N LEU A 69 6.53 -16.16 0.66
CA LEU A 69 6.95 -14.85 1.17
C LEU A 69 7.94 -14.94 2.35
N LYS A 70 8.20 -16.13 2.91
CA LYS A 70 8.93 -16.33 4.16
C LYS A 70 8.33 -15.52 5.32
N ARG A 71 6.99 -15.50 5.40
CA ARG A 71 6.18 -14.82 6.42
C ARG A 71 5.21 -15.79 7.09
N SER A 72 4.45 -15.30 8.07
CA SER A 72 3.39 -16.10 8.71
C SER A 72 2.08 -16.06 7.90
N PRO A 73 1.20 -17.08 8.00
CA PRO A 73 -0.12 -17.03 7.35
C PRO A 73 -0.96 -15.81 7.77
N SER A 74 -0.84 -15.38 9.03
CA SER A 74 -1.47 -14.16 9.54
C SER A 74 -0.99 -12.89 8.80
N HIS A 75 0.26 -12.86 8.33
CA HIS A 75 0.79 -11.77 7.52
C HIS A 75 -0.02 -11.60 6.23
N VAL A 76 -0.24 -12.70 5.50
CA VAL A 76 -1.01 -12.72 4.25
C VAL A 76 -2.46 -12.34 4.52
N SER A 77 -3.07 -12.89 5.58
CA SER A 77 -4.44 -12.53 5.97
C SER A 77 -4.59 -11.03 6.25
N LYS A 78 -3.66 -10.41 6.98
CA LYS A 78 -3.70 -8.97 7.26
C LYS A 78 -3.49 -8.11 6.01
N ILE A 79 -2.72 -8.59 5.02
CA ILE A 79 -2.62 -7.93 3.71
C ILE A 79 -3.96 -7.98 2.99
N GLU A 80 -4.58 -9.17 2.89
CA GLU A 80 -5.87 -9.36 2.20
C GLU A 80 -7.04 -8.60 2.84
N LEU A 81 -6.93 -8.29 4.14
CA LEU A 81 -7.89 -7.46 4.87
C LEU A 81 -7.55 -5.96 4.84
N GLY A 82 -6.46 -5.55 4.18
CA GLY A 82 -5.97 -4.18 4.18
C GLY A 82 -5.47 -3.69 5.55
N LEU A 83 -5.36 -4.56 6.55
CA LEU A 83 -4.85 -4.23 7.88
C LEU A 83 -3.33 -4.08 7.92
N ARG A 84 -2.64 -4.54 6.87
CA ARG A 84 -1.20 -4.43 6.73
C ARG A 84 -0.80 -3.86 5.38
N ARG A 85 0.21 -3.00 5.39
CA ARG A 85 0.85 -2.46 4.19
C ARG A 85 1.56 -3.59 3.43
N LEU A 86 1.27 -3.69 2.13
CA LEU A 86 1.99 -4.53 1.19
C LEU A 86 3.24 -3.78 0.70
N PHE A 87 4.40 -4.40 0.85
CA PHE A 87 5.63 -3.87 0.27
C PHE A 87 5.79 -4.31 -1.19
N MET A 88 6.62 -3.59 -1.94
CA MET A 88 6.74 -3.80 -3.38
C MET A 88 7.36 -5.15 -3.73
N ASP A 89 8.36 -5.59 -2.96
CA ASP A 89 8.95 -6.92 -3.06
C ASP A 89 7.92 -8.04 -2.84
N GLU A 90 7.05 -7.88 -1.84
CA GLU A 90 5.94 -8.80 -1.60
C GLU A 90 5.00 -8.82 -2.81
N PHE A 91 4.61 -7.65 -3.34
CA PHE A 91 3.75 -7.57 -4.51
C PHE A 91 4.36 -8.27 -5.73
N LEU A 92 5.67 -8.07 -5.99
CA LEU A 92 6.36 -8.72 -7.10
C LEU A 92 6.33 -10.25 -7.04
N ILE A 93 6.39 -10.80 -5.83
CA ILE A 93 6.27 -12.23 -5.62
C ILE A 93 4.82 -12.66 -5.87
N LEU A 94 3.85 -11.92 -5.31
CA LEU A 94 2.43 -12.28 -5.40
C LEU A 94 1.90 -12.28 -6.83
N TYR A 95 2.16 -11.25 -7.66
CA TYR A 95 1.59 -11.22 -9.01
C TYR A 95 2.11 -12.36 -9.89
N ARG A 96 3.38 -12.74 -9.70
CA ARG A 96 3.99 -13.90 -10.38
C ARG A 96 3.40 -15.21 -9.86
N LEU A 97 3.29 -15.34 -8.54
CA LEU A 97 2.78 -16.53 -7.88
C LEU A 97 1.31 -16.79 -8.22
N TYR A 98 0.52 -15.73 -8.43
CA TYR A 98 -0.89 -15.83 -8.79
C TYR A 98 -1.14 -15.87 -10.30
N GLU A 99 -0.08 -15.85 -11.11
CA GLU A 99 -0.15 -15.87 -12.58
C GLU A 99 -1.07 -14.78 -13.15
N LYS A 100 -1.06 -13.60 -12.54
CA LYS A 100 -1.82 -12.43 -12.99
C LYS A 100 -0.88 -11.32 -13.45
N PRO A 101 -1.13 -10.68 -14.61
CA PRO A 101 -0.37 -9.50 -14.99
C PRO A 101 -0.63 -8.35 -14.01
N THR A 102 0.32 -7.44 -13.83
CA THR A 102 0.19 -6.31 -12.89
C THR A 102 -1.06 -5.46 -13.17
N ILE A 103 -1.43 -5.30 -14.45
CA ILE A 103 -2.63 -4.57 -14.87
C ILE A 103 -3.93 -5.13 -14.26
N TYR A 104 -3.99 -6.43 -13.98
CA TYR A 104 -5.14 -7.04 -13.31
C TYR A 104 -5.40 -6.40 -11.94
N PHE A 105 -4.33 -6.11 -11.19
CA PHE A 105 -4.44 -5.47 -9.89
C PHE A 105 -4.69 -3.97 -10.01
N TYR A 106 -4.16 -3.30 -11.04
CA TYR A 106 -4.42 -1.87 -11.25
C TYR A 106 -5.84 -1.57 -11.74
N ALA A 107 -6.49 -2.52 -12.40
CA ALA A 107 -7.91 -2.39 -12.78
C ALA A 107 -8.84 -2.17 -11.57
N SER A 108 -8.41 -2.55 -10.36
CA SER A 108 -9.17 -2.27 -9.13
C SER A 108 -9.32 -0.78 -8.85
N PHE A 109 -8.35 0.03 -9.27
CA PHE A 109 -8.37 1.49 -9.07
C PHE A 109 -9.35 2.15 -10.05
N ILE A 110 -9.31 1.76 -11.32
CA ILE A 110 -10.26 2.25 -12.35
C ILE A 110 -11.71 1.91 -11.96
N ARG A 111 -11.93 0.69 -11.43
CA ARG A 111 -13.26 0.29 -10.96
C ARG A 111 -13.75 1.15 -9.81
N SER A 112 -12.87 1.53 -8.87
CA SER A 112 -13.21 2.42 -7.76
C SER A 112 -13.74 3.76 -8.28
N ASP A 113 -13.04 4.36 -9.23
CA ASP A 113 -13.40 5.67 -9.80
C ASP A 113 -14.76 5.64 -10.50
N LEU A 114 -15.05 4.57 -11.24
CA LEU A 114 -16.33 4.40 -11.93
C LEU A 114 -17.49 4.21 -10.94
N VAL A 115 -17.30 3.40 -9.89
CA VAL A 115 -18.33 3.20 -8.86
C VAL A 115 -18.59 4.51 -8.11
N GLU A 116 -17.56 5.29 -7.78
CA GLU A 116 -17.73 6.59 -7.14
C GLU A 116 -18.49 7.59 -8.02
N GLN A 117 -18.25 7.60 -9.33
CA GLN A 117 -19.00 8.46 -10.26
C GLN A 117 -20.49 8.09 -10.33
N ILE A 118 -20.81 6.79 -10.33
CA ILE A 118 -22.20 6.31 -10.32
C ILE A 118 -22.89 6.68 -9.02
N ASP A 119 -22.26 6.42 -7.86
CA ASP A 119 -22.79 6.78 -6.54
C ASP A 119 -23.10 8.29 -6.46
N GLN A 120 -22.19 9.13 -6.99
CA GLN A 120 -22.38 10.59 -7.03
C GLN A 120 -23.50 11.03 -7.97
N ALA A 121 -23.64 10.39 -9.14
CA ALA A 121 -24.71 10.68 -10.09
C ALA A 121 -26.10 10.35 -9.49
N GLN A 122 -26.21 9.20 -8.81
CA GLN A 122 -27.44 8.78 -8.13
C GLN A 122 -27.79 9.70 -6.95
N ALA A 123 -26.80 10.10 -6.14
CA ALA A 123 -27.00 11.01 -5.02
C ALA A 123 -27.42 12.44 -5.45
N LYS A 124 -26.98 12.90 -6.62
CA LYS A 124 -27.43 14.18 -7.22
C LYS A 124 -28.87 14.09 -7.72
N SER A 125 -29.23 12.99 -8.39
CA SER A 125 -30.60 12.74 -8.84
C SER A 125 -31.59 12.64 -7.68
N ALA A 126 -31.19 12.09 -6.54
CA ALA A 126 -32.04 11.94 -5.35
C ALA A 126 -32.25 13.24 -4.56
N LYS A 127 -31.48 14.31 -4.83
CA LYS A 127 -31.61 15.63 -4.18
C LYS A 127 -32.39 16.65 -5.02
N GLN A 128 -32.76 16.30 -6.24
CA GLN A 128 -33.53 17.14 -7.15
C GLN A 128 -35.05 16.87 -7.08
N PHE A 129 -35.46 15.90 -6.27
CA PHE A 129 -36.84 15.61 -5.87
C PHE A 129 -36.97 15.85 -4.37
#